data_AF-A0A956DGV3-F1
#
_entry.id   AF-A0A956DGV3-F1
#
_cell.length_a   1.000
_cell.length_b   1.000
_cell.length_c   1.000
_cell.angle_alpha   90.00
_cell.angle_beta   90.00
_cell.angle_gamma   90.00
#
_symmetry.space_group_name_H-M   'P 1'
#
loop_
_entity.id
_entity.type
_entity.pdbx_description
1 polymer ?
#
loop_
_entity_poly.entity_id
_entity_poly.type
_entity_poly.pdbx_seq_one_letter_code
_entity_poly.pdbx_strand_id
1 'polypeptide(L)'
;MRLRHTLGMVVALGAAACVVSNEQAPPAQPAAPAPVTDPAPVTAPTDTAATPPAPAPTAAEPAPTSTETVTGKAPLRRGKGDTSDGTYSSKSCGARKYERLVTLGPDRKVTVEDRVSPCPQGAQCIWSGIVMRSGTYGVIRPNAPGGPITFTLELGAPTPANAPVQGAGDVSKLEWYESRGQLTESGDNCPYEKVAPTTPSK
;
A
#
# COMPACT_ATOMS: atom_id res chain seq x y z
N MET A 1 53.39 1.40 2.18
CA MET A 1 53.13 1.37 3.64
C MET A 1 52.63 -0.02 4.01
N ARG A 2 53.17 -0.56 5.10
CA ARG A 2 53.08 -1.97 5.53
C ARG A 2 51.73 -2.30 6.17
N LEU A 3 51.24 -3.51 5.86
CA LEU A 3 50.66 -4.54 6.73
C LEU A 3 49.74 -4.12 7.90
N ARG A 4 48.53 -4.71 7.95
CA ARG A 4 48.11 -5.62 9.05
C ARG A 4 46.81 -6.35 8.69
N HIS A 5 46.97 -7.63 8.37
CA HIS A 5 45.91 -8.64 8.44
C HIS A 5 45.62 -8.90 9.93
N THR A 6 44.35 -8.93 10.32
CA THR A 6 43.94 -9.48 11.62
C THR A 6 42.87 -10.53 11.37
N LEU A 7 43.31 -11.78 11.31
CA LEU A 7 42.50 -12.98 11.41
C LEU A 7 42.00 -13.06 12.86
N GLY A 8 40.69 -13.08 13.06
CA GLY A 8 40.05 -13.32 14.36
C GLY A 8 39.15 -14.53 14.26
N MET A 9 39.73 -15.71 14.51
CA MET A 9 39.06 -16.99 14.64
C MET A 9 38.48 -17.09 16.06
N VAL A 10 37.16 -17.29 16.18
CA VAL A 10 36.54 -17.75 17.43
C VAL A 10 35.67 -18.96 17.08
N VAL A 11 36.16 -20.12 17.51
CA VAL A 11 35.43 -21.38 17.57
C VAL A 11 34.65 -21.39 18.89
N ALA A 12 33.37 -21.74 18.84
CA ALA A 12 32.65 -22.24 20.01
C ALA A 12 31.82 -23.46 19.60
N LEU A 13 32.26 -24.61 20.12
CA LEU A 13 31.55 -25.87 20.15
C LEU A 13 30.34 -25.80 21.09
N GLY A 14 29.32 -26.59 20.77
CA GLY A 14 28.58 -27.35 21.77
C GLY A 14 27.14 -26.90 22.03
N ALA A 15 26.18 -27.73 21.61
CA ALA A 15 25.47 -28.65 22.50
C ALA A 15 24.29 -29.28 21.76
N ALA A 16 24.22 -30.60 21.78
CA ALA A 16 23.07 -31.39 21.39
C ALA A 16 21.98 -31.32 22.47
N ALA A 17 20.71 -31.20 22.08
CA ALA A 17 19.59 -31.62 22.92
C ALA A 17 18.30 -31.81 22.09
N CYS A 18 17.78 -33.04 22.19
CA CYS A 18 16.37 -33.44 22.21
C CYS A 18 15.49 -33.12 20.98
N VAL A 19 15.41 -34.11 20.09
CA VAL A 19 14.26 -34.31 19.22
C VAL A 19 13.10 -34.77 20.11
N VAL A 20 12.15 -33.87 20.41
CA VAL A 20 10.83 -34.26 20.93
C VAL A 20 9.99 -34.66 19.73
N SER A 21 9.71 -35.96 19.63
CA SER A 21 8.65 -36.49 18.77
C SER A 21 7.32 -35.99 19.32
N ASN A 22 6.77 -34.94 18.71
CA ASN A 22 5.43 -34.49 19.00
C ASN A 22 4.47 -35.39 18.20
N GLU A 23 3.85 -36.33 18.89
CA GLU A 23 2.81 -37.22 18.36
C GLU A 23 1.57 -36.37 18.08
N GLN A 24 1.55 -35.76 16.89
CA GLN A 24 0.49 -34.88 16.47
C GLN A 24 -0.76 -35.71 16.23
N ALA A 25 -1.72 -35.59 17.15
CA ALA A 25 -3.05 -36.14 17.01
C ALA A 25 -3.62 -35.78 15.63
N PRO A 26 -4.32 -36.71 14.95
CA PRO A 26 -4.91 -36.43 13.65
C PRO A 26 -5.81 -35.19 13.77
N PRO A 27 -5.76 -34.29 12.77
CA PRO A 27 -6.58 -33.08 12.79
C PRO A 27 -8.03 -33.47 12.98
N ALA A 28 -8.70 -32.85 13.96
CA ALA A 28 -10.12 -33.00 14.17
C ALA A 28 -10.83 -32.70 12.85
N GLN A 29 -11.51 -33.71 12.31
CA GLN A 29 -12.28 -33.60 11.08
C GLN A 29 -13.33 -32.50 11.30
N PRO A 30 -13.39 -31.44 10.46
CA PRO A 30 -14.38 -30.39 10.60
C PRO A 30 -15.79 -31.00 10.63
N ALA A 31 -16.58 -30.63 11.63
CA ALA A 31 -17.98 -31.03 11.70
C ALA A 31 -18.68 -30.67 10.39
N ALA A 32 -19.44 -31.62 9.84
CA ALA A 32 -20.20 -31.42 8.62
C ALA A 32 -21.08 -30.16 8.75
N PRO A 33 -21.17 -29.32 7.70
CA PRO A 33 -22.04 -28.16 7.73
C PRO A 33 -23.48 -28.59 8.00
N ALA A 34 -24.16 -27.85 8.88
CA ALA A 34 -25.58 -28.06 9.16
C ALA A 34 -26.38 -28.00 7.85
N PRO A 35 -27.45 -28.81 7.70
CA PRO A 35 -28.30 -28.75 6.53
C PRO A 35 -28.87 -27.35 6.38
N VAL A 36 -28.59 -26.73 5.23
CA VAL A 36 -29.24 -25.49 4.79
C VAL A 36 -30.72 -25.76 4.62
N THR A 37 -31.53 -25.27 5.56
CA THR A 37 -32.97 -25.15 5.39
C THR A 37 -33.26 -24.17 4.25
N ASP A 38 -34.02 -24.65 3.27
CA ASP A 38 -34.57 -23.89 2.14
C ASP A 38 -35.21 -22.58 2.64
N PRO A 39 -34.86 -21.41 2.09
CA PRO A 39 -35.58 -20.19 2.39
C PRO A 39 -37.02 -20.31 1.88
N ALA A 40 -37.97 -19.96 2.76
CA ALA A 40 -39.40 -19.91 2.47
C ALA A 40 -39.68 -19.13 1.17
N PRO A 41 -40.73 -19.50 0.40
CA PRO A 41 -41.10 -18.79 -0.81
C PRO A 41 -41.43 -17.33 -0.49
N VAL A 42 -40.60 -16.43 -1.01
CA VAL A 42 -40.80 -14.99 -0.90
C VAL A 42 -42.06 -14.62 -1.66
N THR A 43 -43.07 -14.16 -0.92
CA THR A 43 -44.30 -13.63 -1.48
C THR A 43 -43.97 -12.34 -2.23
N ALA A 44 -44.32 -12.30 -3.52
CA ALA A 44 -44.07 -11.15 -4.38
C ALA A 44 -44.79 -9.89 -3.86
N PRO A 45 -44.13 -8.73 -3.78
CA PRO A 45 -44.81 -7.48 -3.49
C PRO A 45 -45.65 -7.02 -4.69
N THR A 46 -46.87 -6.59 -4.36
CA THR A 46 -47.86 -5.97 -5.24
C THR A 46 -47.33 -4.70 -5.91
N ASP A 47 -47.66 -4.55 -7.19
CA ASP A 47 -47.49 -3.37 -8.05
C ASP A 47 -47.74 -2.06 -7.28
N THR A 48 -46.67 -1.32 -6.99
CA THR A 48 -46.72 0.08 -6.60
C THR A 48 -46.43 0.92 -7.83
N ALA A 49 -47.36 1.82 -8.14
CA ALA A 49 -47.39 2.72 -9.27
C ALA A 49 -46.02 3.30 -9.66
N ALA A 50 -45.73 3.25 -10.96
CA ALA A 50 -44.55 3.82 -11.58
C ALA A 50 -44.39 5.30 -11.21
N THR A 51 -43.36 5.59 -10.41
CA THR A 51 -42.80 6.93 -10.26
C THR A 51 -41.97 7.22 -11.51
N PRO A 52 -42.05 8.42 -12.11
CA PRO A 52 -41.24 8.77 -13.27
C PRO A 52 -39.74 8.56 -12.99
N PRO A 53 -38.95 8.10 -13.98
CA PRO A 53 -37.53 7.84 -13.78
C PRO A 53 -36.82 9.14 -13.39
N ALA A 54 -36.14 9.10 -12.25
CA ALA A 54 -35.18 10.12 -11.88
C ALA A 54 -34.08 10.20 -12.98
N PRO A 55 -33.64 11.41 -13.37
CA PRO A 55 -32.61 11.56 -14.39
C PRO A 55 -31.33 10.81 -13.98
N ALA A 56 -30.72 10.12 -14.94
CA ALA A 56 -29.46 9.42 -14.76
C ALA A 56 -28.38 10.35 -14.16
N PRO A 57 -27.53 9.86 -13.25
CA PRO A 57 -26.37 10.62 -12.83
C PRO A 57 -25.47 10.81 -14.06
N THR A 58 -25.43 12.03 -14.57
CA THR A 58 -24.38 12.47 -15.48
C THR A 58 -23.06 12.06 -14.87
N ALA A 59 -22.27 11.26 -15.59
CA ALA A 59 -20.90 10.99 -15.25
C ALA A 59 -20.21 12.33 -14.99
N ALA A 60 -19.94 12.62 -13.71
CA ALA A 60 -19.15 13.78 -13.35
C ALA A 60 -17.77 13.54 -13.94
N GLU A 61 -17.46 14.30 -14.99
CA GLU A 61 -16.11 14.57 -15.44
C GLU A 61 -15.25 14.91 -14.20
N PRO A 62 -14.05 14.31 -14.04
CA PRO A 62 -13.22 14.58 -12.88
C PRO A 62 -12.96 16.09 -12.79
N ALA A 63 -13.46 16.69 -11.70
CA ALA A 63 -13.31 18.11 -11.47
C ALA A 63 -11.82 18.48 -11.42
N PRO A 64 -11.42 19.63 -12.02
CA PRO A 64 -10.03 20.06 -12.02
C PRO A 64 -9.52 20.29 -10.59
N THR A 65 -8.37 19.69 -10.33
CA THR A 65 -7.45 19.87 -9.22
C THR A 65 -7.52 21.28 -8.60
N SER A 66 -7.92 21.35 -7.33
CA SER A 66 -7.78 22.58 -6.52
C SER A 66 -6.31 22.81 -6.18
N THR A 67 -5.80 23.97 -6.60
CA THR A 67 -4.43 24.43 -6.34
C THR A 67 -4.35 25.09 -4.97
N GLU A 68 -4.19 24.30 -3.90
CA GLU A 68 -3.81 24.89 -2.61
C GLU A 68 -2.31 25.25 -2.60
N THR A 69 -2.06 26.55 -2.46
CA THR A 69 -0.72 27.15 -2.36
C THR A 69 -0.25 27.04 -0.92
N VAL A 70 0.53 26.00 -0.61
CA VAL A 70 1.23 25.90 0.67
C VAL A 70 2.47 26.81 0.62
N THR A 71 2.44 27.88 1.41
CA THR A 71 3.58 28.77 1.64
C THR A 71 4.44 28.15 2.74
N GLY A 72 5.54 27.47 2.36
CA GLY A 72 6.45 26.86 3.33
C GLY A 72 7.78 26.45 2.72
N LYS A 73 8.83 27.24 3.00
CA LYS A 73 10.27 27.04 2.70
C LYS A 73 10.68 26.91 1.23
N ALA A 74 11.72 27.68 0.88
CA ALA A 74 12.26 27.81 -0.48
C ALA A 74 12.53 26.44 -1.14
N PRO A 75 12.14 26.25 -2.42
CA PRO A 75 12.33 24.99 -3.12
C PRO A 75 13.82 24.72 -3.32
N LEU A 76 14.31 23.64 -2.73
CA LEU A 76 15.62 23.06 -3.05
C LEU A 76 15.66 22.83 -4.57
N ARG A 77 16.63 23.46 -5.25
CA ARG A 77 16.81 23.38 -6.70
C ARG A 77 16.90 21.90 -7.13
N ARG A 78 16.03 21.51 -8.05
CA ARG A 78 15.93 20.15 -8.61
C ARG A 78 17.16 19.89 -9.49
N GLY A 79 17.80 18.74 -9.32
CA GLY A 79 18.63 18.16 -10.36
C GLY A 79 17.74 17.70 -11.51
N LYS A 80 18.22 17.77 -12.75
CA LYS A 80 17.47 17.29 -13.91
C LYS A 80 17.39 15.76 -13.84
N GLY A 81 16.20 15.21 -13.58
CA GLY A 81 15.90 13.78 -13.68
C GLY A 81 16.21 12.97 -12.42
N ASP A 82 15.50 13.22 -11.32
CA ASP A 82 15.51 12.29 -10.19
C ASP A 82 14.80 10.99 -10.64
N THR A 83 15.56 9.91 -10.78
CA THR A 83 15.08 8.59 -11.27
C THR A 83 14.00 7.96 -10.40
N SER A 84 13.79 8.53 -9.21
CA SER A 84 12.78 8.16 -8.22
C SER A 84 11.37 8.66 -8.52
N ASP A 85 11.18 9.54 -9.50
CA ASP A 85 9.83 9.95 -9.90
C ASP A 85 9.10 8.79 -10.61
N GLY A 86 7.81 8.62 -10.33
CA GLY A 86 6.97 7.60 -10.93
C GLY A 86 5.92 7.01 -9.99
N THR A 87 5.22 5.99 -10.48
CA THR A 87 4.22 5.24 -9.72
C THR A 87 4.79 3.92 -9.25
N TYR A 88 4.49 3.55 -8.01
CA TYR A 88 5.06 2.42 -7.29
C TYR A 88 3.94 1.63 -6.63
N SER A 89 3.90 0.31 -6.80
CA SER A 89 2.88 -0.56 -6.19
C SER A 89 3.49 -1.50 -5.15
N SER A 90 2.79 -1.69 -4.04
CA SER A 90 3.07 -2.69 -3.01
C SER A 90 1.80 -3.50 -2.73
N LYS A 91 1.83 -4.80 -3.02
CA LYS A 91 0.65 -5.70 -2.98
C LYS A 91 -0.01 -5.82 -1.61
N SER A 92 0.78 -6.04 -0.57
CA SER A 92 0.34 -6.09 0.83
C SER A 92 1.59 -5.99 1.70
N CYS A 93 1.46 -5.49 2.92
CA CYS A 93 2.59 -5.37 3.82
C CYS A 93 2.18 -5.22 5.28
N GLY A 94 2.82 -5.99 6.17
CA GLY A 94 2.54 -5.96 7.60
C GLY A 94 1.05 -6.16 7.89
N ALA A 95 0.47 -5.21 8.62
CA ALA A 95 -0.96 -5.19 8.93
C ALA A 95 -1.86 -4.83 7.72
N ARG A 96 -1.32 -4.13 6.71
CA ARG A 96 -2.05 -3.77 5.48
C ARG A 96 -2.21 -5.01 4.59
N LYS A 97 -3.46 -5.38 4.31
CA LYS A 97 -3.81 -6.57 3.50
C LYS A 97 -4.11 -6.29 2.04
N TYR A 98 -4.09 -5.03 1.64
CA TYR A 98 -4.47 -4.57 0.30
C TYR A 98 -3.35 -3.84 -0.42
N GLU A 99 -3.49 -3.71 -1.74
CA GLU A 99 -2.52 -3.03 -2.59
C GLU A 99 -2.50 -1.52 -2.31
N ARG A 100 -1.29 -0.96 -2.30
CA ARG A 100 -1.04 0.47 -2.21
C ARG A 100 -0.26 0.93 -3.42
N LEU A 101 -0.71 2.00 -4.06
CA LEU A 101 0.05 2.73 -5.05
C LEU A 101 0.56 4.03 -4.44
N VAL A 102 1.80 4.37 -4.72
CA VAL A 102 2.41 5.66 -4.40
C VAL A 102 2.93 6.27 -5.68
N THR A 103 2.51 7.49 -5.97
CA THR A 103 2.99 8.28 -7.11
C THR A 103 3.83 9.44 -6.59
N LEU A 104 5.12 9.44 -6.92
CA LEU A 104 6.04 10.56 -6.65
C LEU A 104 6.13 11.40 -7.92
N GLY A 105 5.56 12.60 -7.85
CA GLY A 105 5.52 13.56 -8.93
C GLY A 105 6.73 14.50 -8.92
N PRO A 106 7.14 15.01 -10.09
CA PRO A 106 8.38 15.78 -10.22
C PRO A 106 8.36 17.05 -9.37
N ASP A 107 7.21 17.66 -9.15
CA ASP A 107 6.97 18.87 -8.36
C ASP A 107 6.86 18.65 -6.84
N ARG A 108 7.43 17.54 -6.35
CA ARG A 108 7.33 17.11 -4.94
C ARG A 108 5.90 16.84 -4.49
N LYS A 109 5.00 16.55 -5.43
CA LYS A 109 3.65 16.10 -5.13
C LYS A 109 3.66 14.60 -4.95
N VAL A 110 2.89 14.13 -3.98
CA VAL A 110 2.68 12.70 -3.76
C VAL A 110 1.20 12.40 -3.74
N THR A 111 0.84 11.28 -4.37
CA THR A 111 -0.48 10.66 -4.23
C THR A 111 -0.28 9.24 -3.72
N VAL A 112 -1.10 8.84 -2.76
CA VAL A 112 -1.16 7.49 -2.21
C VAL A 112 -2.57 6.97 -2.41
N GLU A 113 -2.69 5.81 -3.03
CA GLU A 113 -3.96 5.12 -3.26
C GLU A 113 -3.94 3.77 -2.58
N ASP A 114 -4.87 3.56 -1.66
CA ASP A 114 -5.09 2.30 -0.98
C ASP A 114 -6.31 1.62 -1.58
N ARG A 115 -6.10 0.46 -2.23
CA ARG A 115 -7.17 -0.32 -2.89
C ARG A 115 -7.86 -1.24 -1.90
N VAL A 116 -8.70 -0.65 -1.08
CA VAL A 116 -9.40 -1.36 -0.01
C VAL A 116 -10.54 -2.22 -0.56
N SER A 117 -10.72 -3.39 0.05
CA SER A 117 -11.97 -4.12 -0.07
C SER A 117 -12.39 -4.59 1.32
N PRO A 118 -13.54 -4.14 1.87
CA PRO A 118 -14.10 -4.74 3.07
C PRO A 118 -14.61 -6.12 2.66
N CYS A 119 -13.77 -7.14 2.82
CA CYS A 119 -14.26 -8.51 2.77
C CYS A 119 -14.90 -8.87 4.10
N PRO A 120 -16.17 -9.30 4.10
CA PRO A 120 -16.65 -10.10 5.21
C PRO A 120 -15.75 -11.34 5.34
N GLN A 121 -15.61 -11.81 6.57
CA GLN A 121 -14.81 -13.00 6.88
C GLN A 121 -15.33 -14.20 6.05
N GLY A 122 -14.43 -14.83 5.27
CA GLY A 122 -14.75 -15.99 4.43
C GLY A 122 -15.04 -15.71 2.96
N ALA A 123 -15.02 -14.44 2.52
CA ALA A 123 -15.21 -14.07 1.12
C ALA A 123 -13.91 -13.66 0.43
N GLN A 124 -13.82 -13.91 -0.89
CA GLN A 124 -12.76 -13.41 -1.76
C GLN A 124 -13.27 -12.16 -2.48
N CYS A 125 -12.73 -10.98 -2.18
CA CYS A 125 -13.28 -9.76 -2.76
C CYS A 125 -12.57 -9.25 -4.00
N ILE A 126 -13.40 -8.73 -4.88
CA ILE A 126 -13.05 -7.73 -5.88
C ILE A 126 -12.91 -6.38 -5.14
N TRP A 127 -11.98 -5.53 -5.56
CA TRP A 127 -11.72 -4.23 -4.91
C TRP A 127 -13.00 -3.39 -4.87
N SER A 128 -13.42 -2.94 -3.70
CA SER A 128 -14.72 -2.25 -3.52
C SER A 128 -14.59 -0.79 -3.09
N GLY A 129 -13.36 -0.28 -2.90
CA GLY A 129 -13.10 1.14 -2.75
C GLY A 129 -11.64 1.52 -3.00
N ILE A 130 -11.41 2.82 -3.24
CA ILE A 130 -10.08 3.42 -3.29
C ILE A 130 -10.06 4.53 -2.26
N VAL A 131 -9.09 4.48 -1.33
CA VAL A 131 -8.81 5.58 -0.40
C VAL A 131 -7.61 6.33 -0.94
N MET A 132 -7.83 7.58 -1.34
CA MET A 132 -6.78 8.43 -1.89
C MET A 132 -6.30 9.43 -0.83
N ARG A 133 -4.99 9.65 -0.78
CA ARG A 133 -4.37 10.74 0.00
C ARG A 133 -3.41 11.46 -0.92
N SER A 134 -3.44 12.79 -0.89
CA SER A 134 -2.55 13.63 -1.69
C SER A 134 -1.81 14.59 -0.80
N GLY A 135 -0.62 15.00 -1.20
CA GLY A 135 0.21 15.85 -0.38
C GLY A 135 1.52 16.26 -1.05
N THR A 136 2.52 16.53 -0.23
CA THR A 136 3.87 16.84 -0.69
C THR A 136 4.91 15.94 -0.05
N TYR A 137 6.12 15.93 -0.60
CA TYR A 137 7.23 15.21 0.01
C TYR A 137 8.54 16.00 0.07
N GLY A 138 9.24 15.83 1.20
CA GLY A 138 10.64 16.19 1.39
C GLY A 138 11.56 15.10 0.85
N VAL A 139 12.79 15.48 0.48
CA VAL A 139 13.84 14.55 0.03
C VAL A 139 15.09 14.77 0.88
N ILE A 140 15.56 13.72 1.52
CA ILE A 140 16.79 13.68 2.29
C ILE A 140 17.74 12.72 1.58
N ARG A 141 18.85 13.24 1.07
CA ARG A 141 19.89 12.43 0.44
C ARG A 141 20.89 11.94 1.49
N PRO A 142 21.41 10.72 1.35
CA PRO A 142 22.43 10.23 2.26
C PRO A 142 23.72 11.05 2.10
N ASN A 143 24.42 11.26 3.22
CA ASN A 143 25.73 11.91 3.20
C ASN A 143 26.84 10.99 2.65
N ALA A 144 26.61 9.67 2.68
CA ALA A 144 27.53 8.66 2.18
C ALA A 144 27.02 8.03 0.87
N PRO A 145 27.93 7.70 -0.07
CA PRO A 145 27.56 7.02 -1.30
C PRO A 145 26.93 5.64 -0.99
N GLY A 146 25.86 5.29 -1.70
CA GLY A 146 25.16 4.02 -1.57
C GLY A 146 24.09 3.94 -0.48
N GLY A 147 23.90 5.00 0.32
CA GLY A 147 22.74 5.09 1.21
C GLY A 147 21.41 5.27 0.43
N PRO A 148 20.26 4.99 1.05
CA PRO A 148 18.97 5.26 0.42
C PRO A 148 18.64 6.76 0.43
N ILE A 149 17.95 7.22 -0.61
CA ILE A 149 17.27 8.52 -0.59
C ILE A 149 16.00 8.37 0.23
N THR A 150 15.82 9.20 1.25
CA THR A 150 14.62 9.18 2.09
C THR A 150 13.61 10.23 1.62
N PHE A 151 12.36 9.82 1.46
CA PHE A 151 11.22 10.70 1.25
C PHE A 151 10.42 10.80 2.55
N THR A 152 10.11 12.04 2.96
CA THR A 152 9.21 12.30 4.08
C THR A 152 7.92 12.87 3.51
N LEU A 153 6.80 12.19 3.75
CA LEU A 153 5.52 12.50 3.14
C LEU A 153 4.66 13.32 4.11
N GLU A 154 4.11 14.42 3.61
CA GLU A 154 3.11 15.23 4.29
C GLU A 154 1.80 15.08 3.52
N LEU A 155 0.96 14.13 3.97
CA LEU A 155 -0.30 13.78 3.33
C LEU A 155 -1.47 14.53 3.96
N GLY A 156 -2.40 14.99 3.12
CA GLY A 156 -3.69 15.51 3.57
C GLY A 156 -4.65 14.40 4.01
N ALA A 157 -5.87 14.82 4.38
CA ALA A 157 -6.93 13.92 4.77
C ALA A 157 -7.29 12.93 3.64
N PRO A 158 -7.71 11.69 3.97
CA PRO A 158 -8.14 10.71 2.98
C PRO A 158 -9.40 11.18 2.24
N THR A 159 -9.51 10.78 0.98
CA THR A 159 -10.68 10.96 0.14
C THR A 159 -11.19 9.58 -0.31
N PRO A 160 -12.48 9.24 -0.12
CA PRO A 160 -13.50 10.07 0.52
C PRO A 160 -13.23 10.25 2.02
N ALA A 161 -13.61 11.42 2.57
CA ALA A 161 -13.31 11.80 3.96
C ALA A 161 -13.85 10.81 5.02
N ASN A 162 -14.89 10.04 4.67
CA ASN A 162 -15.52 9.05 5.52
C ASN A 162 -15.05 7.61 5.25
N ALA A 163 -14.02 7.40 4.42
CA ALA A 163 -13.51 6.07 4.19
C ALA A 163 -12.96 5.48 5.51
N PRO A 164 -13.37 4.25 5.90
CA PRO A 164 -12.73 3.58 7.01
C PRO A 164 -11.25 3.37 6.67
N VAL A 165 -10.38 4.16 7.30
CA VAL A 165 -8.91 4.06 7.16
C VAL A 165 -8.37 2.84 7.94
N GLN A 166 -9.24 1.97 8.47
CA GLN A 166 -8.82 0.81 9.22
C GLN A 166 -7.95 -0.11 8.35
N GLY A 167 -6.69 -0.26 8.77
CA GLY A 167 -5.68 -1.04 8.03
C GLY A 167 -4.89 -0.25 6.98
N ALA A 168 -5.18 1.02 6.75
CA ALA A 168 -4.39 1.90 5.88
C ALA A 168 -3.29 2.47 6.75
N GLY A 169 -2.24 1.68 6.99
CA GLY A 169 -1.07 2.16 7.75
C GLY A 169 -0.64 3.54 7.24
N ASP A 170 -0.19 4.40 8.15
CA ASP A 170 0.31 5.71 7.79
C ASP A 170 1.64 5.58 7.05
N VAL A 171 1.64 5.96 5.77
CA VAL A 171 2.88 6.08 5.01
C VAL A 171 3.42 7.50 5.19
N SER A 172 4.35 7.65 6.13
CA SER A 172 5.00 8.93 6.40
C SER A 172 6.43 9.00 5.87
N LYS A 173 7.05 7.85 5.58
CA LYS A 173 8.45 7.76 5.17
C LYS A 173 8.70 6.63 4.18
N LEU A 174 9.34 6.96 3.06
CA LEU A 174 9.77 6.00 2.03
C LEU A 174 11.28 6.11 1.82
N GLU A 175 11.91 5.02 1.42
CA GLU A 175 13.34 4.91 1.18
C GLU A 175 13.57 4.34 -0.22
N TRP A 176 14.31 5.07 -1.06
CA TRP A 176 14.70 4.64 -2.39
C TRP A 176 16.13 4.14 -2.40
N TYR A 177 16.27 2.89 -2.82
CA TYR A 177 17.54 2.23 -3.01
C TYR A 177 17.88 2.23 -4.49
N GLU A 178 18.72 3.18 -4.91
CA GLU A 178 19.10 3.35 -6.31
C GLU A 178 19.75 2.08 -6.90
N SER A 179 20.57 1.37 -6.11
CA SER A 179 21.18 0.10 -6.51
C SER A 179 20.19 -1.01 -6.87
N ARG A 180 18.96 -0.92 -6.34
CA ARG A 180 17.88 -1.89 -6.56
C ARG A 180 16.76 -1.35 -7.44
N GLY A 181 16.77 -0.05 -7.75
CA GLY A 181 15.64 0.62 -8.40
C GLY A 181 14.32 0.43 -7.63
N GLN A 182 14.39 0.34 -6.30
CA GLN A 182 13.29 -0.09 -5.46
C GLN A 182 12.99 0.95 -4.37
N LEU A 183 11.70 1.19 -4.16
CA LEU A 183 11.20 2.02 -3.07
C LEU A 183 10.74 1.12 -1.91
N THR A 184 10.91 1.54 -0.67
CA THR A 184 10.54 0.75 0.52
C THR A 184 9.89 1.64 1.56
N GLU A 185 8.84 1.17 2.22
CA GLU A 185 8.25 1.87 3.38
C GLU A 185 9.11 1.64 4.62
N SER A 186 9.52 2.73 5.25
CA SER A 186 10.43 2.69 6.39
C SER A 186 9.70 2.12 7.61
N GLY A 187 10.33 1.19 8.34
CA GLY A 187 9.75 0.51 9.51
C GLY A 187 9.18 -0.87 9.16
N ASP A 188 8.24 -0.94 8.22
CA ASP A 188 7.58 -2.19 7.83
C ASP A 188 8.33 -2.99 6.75
N ASN A 189 9.39 -2.41 6.17
CA ASN A 189 10.18 -3.00 5.07
C ASN A 189 9.32 -3.42 3.87
N CYS A 190 8.26 -2.67 3.57
CA CYS A 190 7.37 -2.98 2.45
C CYS A 190 8.05 -2.62 1.13
N PRO A 191 8.45 -3.58 0.27
CA PRO A 191 8.96 -3.24 -1.03
C PRO A 191 7.83 -2.70 -1.91
N TYR A 192 8.16 -1.72 -2.74
CA TYR A 192 7.34 -1.26 -3.83
C TYR A 192 8.08 -1.46 -5.14
N GLU A 193 7.34 -1.91 -6.15
CA GLU A 193 7.81 -2.09 -7.51
C GLU A 193 7.35 -0.91 -8.37
N LYS A 194 8.25 -0.40 -9.23
CA LYS A 194 7.90 0.67 -10.16
C LYS A 194 6.90 0.12 -11.18
N VAL A 195 5.72 0.73 -11.25
CA VAL A 195 4.69 0.38 -12.21
C VAL A 195 5.10 1.00 -13.55
N ALA A 196 5.12 0.18 -14.60
CA ALA A 196 5.36 0.69 -15.94
C ALA A 196 4.28 1.73 -16.30
N PRO A 197 4.64 2.85 -16.95
CA PRO A 197 3.63 3.78 -17.44
C PRO A 197 2.70 3.03 -18.39
N THR A 198 1.41 2.99 -18.08
CA THR A 198 0.41 2.46 -19.01
C THR A 198 0.37 3.37 -20.22
N THR A 199 0.89 2.90 -21.35
CA THR A 199 0.74 3.59 -22.63
C THR A 199 -0.75 3.79 -22.88
N PRO A 200 -1.26 5.02 -23.02
CA PRO A 200 -2.65 5.22 -23.34
C PRO A 200 -2.93 4.56 -24.70
N SER A 201 -3.89 3.64 -24.74
CA SER A 201 -4.41 3.12 -26.01
C SER A 201 -4.99 4.29 -26.79
N LYS A 202 -4.45 4.52 -28.00
CA LYS A 202 -4.91 5.56 -28.91
C LYS A 202 -6.31 5.25 -29.46
#